data_AF-A0AAW9KCF8-F1
#
_entry.id   AF-A0AAW9KCF8-F1
#
_cell.length_a   1.000
_cell.length_b   1.000
_cell.length_c   1.000
_cell.angle_alpha   90.00
_cell.angle_beta   90.00
_cell.angle_gamma   90.00
#
_symmetry.space_group_name_H-M   'P 1'
#
loop_
_entity.id
_entity.type
_entity.pdbx_description
1 polymer ?
#
loop_
_entity_poly.entity_id
_entity_poly.type
_entity_poly.pdbx_seq_one_letter_code
_entity_poly.pdbx_strand_id
1 'polypeptide(L)'
;MEHNGYDKLNGILRGFLGDLFTLDGKEGGLNMSKMLEHIKKEKPIMNILLMGATGVGKSSLINALFGQEVAKAGVGKPVTQHLEKYVDEEKGLILWDTKGIEAEDYQNTMESIKKEMEDSFKTLDEKKAIDVAYLCVKETSGRVQERESY
;
A
#
# COMPACT_ATOMS: atom_id res chain seq x y z
N MET A 1 34.43 -6.99 -18.80
CA MET A 1 33.42 -8.07 -18.67
C MET A 1 32.40 -7.61 -17.65
N GLU A 2 31.34 -6.91 -18.07
CA GLU A 2 30.35 -6.30 -17.15
C GLU A 2 28.90 -6.34 -17.72
N HIS A 3 28.64 -7.15 -18.75
CA HIS A 3 27.34 -7.14 -19.46
C HIS A 3 26.31 -8.19 -18.98
N ASN A 4 26.68 -9.12 -18.10
CA ASN A 4 25.83 -10.29 -17.82
C ASN A 4 24.66 -10.02 -16.84
N GLY A 5 24.72 -8.93 -16.06
CA GLY A 5 23.68 -8.58 -15.09
C GLY A 5 22.47 -7.87 -15.71
N TYR A 6 22.72 -6.97 -16.68
CA TYR A 6 21.70 -6.15 -17.31
C TYR A 6 20.75 -6.97 -18.19
N ASP A 7 21.28 -7.92 -18.97
CA ASP A 7 20.45 -8.79 -19.83
C ASP A 7 19.55 -9.71 -19.02
N LYS A 8 20.03 -10.16 -17.87
CA LYS A 8 19.25 -11.00 -16.94
C LYS A 8 18.13 -10.20 -16.27
N LEU A 9 18.41 -8.97 -15.83
CA LEU A 9 17.40 -8.07 -15.28
C LEU A 9 16.33 -7.70 -16.32
N ASN A 10 16.76 -7.41 -17.55
CA ASN A 10 15.87 -7.13 -18.68
C ASN A 10 14.98 -8.32 -19.06
N GLY A 11 15.51 -9.55 -19.01
CA GLY A 11 14.73 -10.77 -19.25
C GLY A 11 13.66 -11.00 -18.18
N ILE A 12 14.00 -10.76 -16.91
CA ILE A 12 13.05 -10.87 -15.78
C ILE A 12 11.98 -9.78 -15.88
N LEU A 13 12.37 -8.52 -16.15
CA LEU A 13 11.44 -7.40 -16.31
C LEU A 13 10.52 -7.59 -17.52
N ARG A 14 11.02 -8.09 -18.66
CA ARG A 14 10.18 -8.44 -19.82
C ARG A 14 9.25 -9.62 -19.54
N GLY A 15 9.65 -10.58 -18.70
CA GLY A 15 8.77 -11.67 -18.29
C GLY A 15 7.65 -11.21 -17.36
N PHE A 16 7.96 -10.29 -16.44
CA PHE A 16 7.01 -9.78 -15.44
C PHE A 16 6.09 -8.67 -15.97
N LEU A 17 6.66 -7.71 -16.72
CA LEU A 17 5.95 -6.55 -17.26
C LEU A 17 5.55 -6.74 -18.72
N GLY A 18 5.96 -7.83 -19.37
CA GLY A 18 5.59 -8.11 -20.76
C GLY A 18 5.94 -6.96 -21.70
N ASP A 19 4.95 -6.55 -22.49
CA ASP A 19 5.00 -5.43 -23.41
C ASP A 19 4.45 -4.12 -22.81
N LEU A 20 4.21 -4.08 -21.48
CA LEU A 20 3.85 -2.86 -20.73
C LEU A 20 5.04 -1.91 -20.62
N PHE A 21 6.27 -2.42 -20.72
CA PHE A 21 7.48 -1.61 -20.81
C PHE A 21 8.11 -1.76 -22.18
N THR A 22 8.26 -0.63 -22.87
CA THR A 22 9.00 -0.58 -24.13
C THR A 22 10.47 -0.39 -23.80
N LEU A 23 11.27 -1.42 -24.09
CA LEU A 23 12.74 -1.41 -23.96
C LEU A 23 13.35 -1.52 -25.37
N ASP A 24 13.00 -0.61 -26.27
CA ASP A 24 13.44 -0.60 -27.67
C ASP A 24 14.56 0.41 -27.96
N GLY A 25 15.01 1.14 -26.92
CA GLY A 25 16.13 2.07 -26.99
C GLY A 25 15.81 3.42 -27.68
N LYS A 26 14.55 3.67 -28.07
CA LYS A 26 14.13 4.95 -28.68
C LYS A 26 13.36 5.84 -27.70
N GLU A 27 12.38 5.27 -27.01
CA GLU A 27 11.68 5.88 -25.87
C GLU A 27 11.46 4.80 -24.82
N GLY A 28 12.38 4.71 -23.85
CA GLY A 28 12.23 3.79 -22.73
C GLY A 28 11.14 4.29 -21.78
N GLY A 29 10.13 3.46 -21.49
CA GLY A 29 9.08 3.86 -20.55
C GLY A 29 7.92 2.88 -20.40
N LEU A 30 7.13 3.15 -19.36
CA LEU A 30 5.88 2.46 -19.07
C LEU A 30 4.81 2.91 -20.07
N ASN A 31 4.23 1.97 -20.82
CA ASN A 31 3.10 2.22 -21.70
C ASN A 31 1.80 2.31 -20.88
N MET A 32 1.45 3.53 -20.48
CA MET A 32 0.28 3.79 -19.63
C MET A 32 -1.03 3.32 -20.26
N SER A 33 -1.19 3.42 -21.59
CA SER A 33 -2.41 3.01 -22.28
C SER A 33 -2.62 1.50 -22.20
N LYS A 34 -1.57 0.72 -22.48
CA LYS A 34 -1.60 -0.74 -22.34
C LYS A 34 -1.79 -1.19 -20.90
N MET A 35 -1.11 -0.53 -19.96
CA MET A 35 -1.29 -0.79 -18.52
C MET A 35 -2.74 -0.56 -18.10
N LEU A 36 -3.34 0.54 -18.56
CA LEU A 36 -4.74 0.84 -18.28
C LEU A 36 -5.68 -0.19 -18.90
N GLU A 37 -5.44 -0.64 -20.14
CA GLU A 37 -6.21 -1.72 -20.75
C GLU A 37 -6.10 -3.02 -19.95
N HIS A 38 -4.89 -3.36 -19.51
CA HIS A 38 -4.65 -4.56 -18.70
C HIS A 38 -5.38 -4.49 -17.36
N ILE A 39 -5.28 -3.37 -16.64
CA ILE A 39 -6.00 -3.14 -15.38
C ILE A 39 -7.51 -3.20 -15.59
N LYS A 40 -8.04 -2.61 -16.67
CA LYS A 40 -9.48 -2.66 -16.98
C LYS A 40 -9.97 -4.07 -17.30
N LYS A 41 -9.14 -4.87 -17.97
CA LYS A 41 -9.46 -6.24 -18.40
C LYS A 41 -9.35 -7.23 -17.24
N GLU A 42 -8.22 -7.23 -16.55
CA GLU A 42 -7.92 -8.18 -15.49
C GLU A 42 -8.56 -7.79 -14.15
N LYS A 43 -8.90 -6.50 -13.99
CA LYS A 43 -9.46 -5.91 -12.75
C LYS A 43 -8.75 -6.42 -11.50
N PRO A 44 -7.41 -6.30 -11.43
CA PRO A 44 -6.67 -6.76 -10.27
C PRO A 44 -7.15 -5.98 -9.04
N ILE A 45 -7.25 -6.67 -7.92
CA ILE A 45 -7.55 -6.05 -6.63
C ILE A 45 -6.22 -5.82 -5.94
N MET A 46 -5.93 -4.57 -5.59
CA MET A 46 -4.74 -4.18 -4.84
C MET A 46 -5.08 -4.01 -3.36
N ASN A 47 -4.44 -4.78 -2.49
CA ASN A 47 -4.57 -4.70 -1.04
C ASN A 47 -3.43 -3.85 -0.45
N ILE A 48 -3.78 -2.68 0.10
CA ILE A 48 -2.83 -1.72 0.66
C ILE A 48 -3.06 -1.59 2.17
N LEU A 49 -2.00 -1.81 2.95
CA LEU A 49 -1.98 -1.55 4.39
C LEU A 49 -1.50 -0.12 4.67
N LEU A 50 -2.30 0.70 5.34
CA LEU A 50 -1.92 2.05 5.75
C LEU A 50 -1.41 2.04 7.19
N MET A 51 -0.15 2.40 7.39
CA MET A 51 0.51 2.49 8.69
C MET A 51 0.98 3.92 8.96
N GLY A 52 1.18 4.26 10.23
CA GLY A 52 1.71 5.57 10.64
C GLY A 52 1.09 6.06 11.94
N ALA A 53 1.66 7.12 12.52
CA ALA A 53 1.21 7.70 13.78
C ALA A 53 -0.25 8.22 13.70
N THR A 54 -0.84 8.53 14.84
CA THR A 54 -2.16 9.18 14.90
C THR A 54 -2.09 10.57 14.25
N GLY A 55 -3.15 10.93 13.52
CA GLY A 55 -3.27 12.27 12.93
C GLY A 55 -2.36 12.55 11.72
N VAL A 56 -1.65 11.55 11.18
CA VAL A 56 -0.86 11.69 9.94
C VAL A 56 -1.71 11.71 8.67
N GLY A 57 -3.02 11.41 8.78
CA GLY A 57 -3.97 11.52 7.66
C GLY A 57 -4.34 10.21 6.96
N LYS A 58 -4.16 9.03 7.57
CA LYS A 58 -4.50 7.72 6.98
C LYS A 58 -5.97 7.63 6.54
N SER A 59 -6.91 7.88 7.45
CA SER A 59 -8.35 7.85 7.14
C SER A 59 -8.76 8.97 6.17
N SER A 60 -8.08 10.12 6.19
CA SER A 60 -8.26 11.18 5.19
C SER A 60 -7.81 10.74 3.80
N LEU A 61 -6.71 10.00 3.68
CA LEU A 61 -6.25 9.42 2.42
C LEU A 61 -7.26 8.42 1.86
N ILE A 62 -7.87 7.59 2.72
CA ILE A 62 -8.95 6.67 2.31
C ILE A 62 -10.10 7.46 1.71
N ASN A 63 -10.62 8.47 2.42
CA ASN A 63 -11.72 9.29 1.92
C ASN A 63 -11.38 10.00 0.59
N ALA A 64 -10.15 10.47 0.43
CA ALA A 64 -9.69 11.07 -0.81
C ALA A 64 -9.66 10.07 -1.98
N LEU A 65 -9.21 8.84 -1.74
CA LEU A 65 -9.20 7.78 -2.76
C LEU A 65 -10.61 7.28 -3.10
N PHE A 66 -11.50 7.22 -2.11
CA PHE A 66 -12.90 6.83 -2.32
C PHE A 66 -13.72 7.95 -2.96
N GLY A 67 -13.34 9.21 -2.77
CA GLY A 67 -14.07 10.38 -3.25
C GLY A 67 -15.31 10.72 -2.40
N GLN A 68 -15.48 10.05 -1.25
CA GLN A 68 -16.56 10.24 -0.30
C GLN A 68 -16.09 9.88 1.11
N GLU A 69 -16.86 10.30 2.12
CA GLU A 69 -16.54 9.99 3.52
C GLU A 69 -16.98 8.56 3.86
N VAL A 70 -16.01 7.63 3.87
CA VAL A 70 -16.21 6.22 4.28
C VAL A 70 -15.51 5.92 5.60
N ALA A 71 -14.36 6.54 5.85
CA ALA A 71 -13.56 6.37 7.06
C ALA A 71 -13.73 7.58 7.99
N LYS A 72 -13.86 7.32 9.29
CA LYS A 72 -13.99 8.39 10.28
C LYS A 72 -12.64 9.09 10.45
N ALA A 73 -12.53 10.31 9.94
CA ALA A 73 -11.36 11.16 10.13
C ALA A 73 -11.64 12.22 11.21
N GLY A 74 -10.62 12.57 12.00
CA GLY A 74 -10.75 13.58 13.06
C GLY A 74 -9.39 14.09 13.55
N VAL A 75 -9.41 15.21 14.27
CA VAL A 75 -8.21 15.86 14.80
C VAL A 75 -8.05 15.52 16.29
N GLY A 76 -6.81 15.27 16.72
CA GLY A 76 -6.45 15.15 18.13
C GLY A 76 -6.44 13.71 18.64
N LYS A 77 -7.62 13.15 18.95
CA LYS A 77 -7.70 11.79 19.53
C LYS A 77 -7.65 10.71 18.46
N PRO A 78 -7.03 9.54 18.74
CA PRO A 78 -7.13 8.39 17.85
C PRO A 78 -8.61 8.05 17.59
N VAL A 79 -9.03 8.15 16.33
CA VAL A 79 -10.40 7.83 15.93
C VAL A 79 -10.51 6.35 15.58
N THR A 80 -9.58 5.84 14.77
CA THR A 80 -9.44 4.42 14.44
C THR A 80 -8.84 3.65 15.63
N GLN A 81 -9.61 2.72 16.20
CA GLN A 81 -9.21 1.94 17.40
C GLN A 81 -8.73 0.52 17.08
N HIS A 82 -9.11 0.00 15.92
CA HIS A 82 -8.77 -1.35 15.45
C HIS A 82 -8.42 -1.31 13.96
N LEU A 83 -7.94 -2.43 13.43
CA LEU A 83 -7.71 -2.57 12.00
C LEU A 83 -9.06 -2.58 11.26
N GLU A 84 -9.24 -1.68 10.30
CA GLU A 84 -10.47 -1.55 9.52
C GLU A 84 -10.22 -1.76 8.03
N LYS A 85 -11.13 -2.46 7.36
CA LYS A 85 -11.04 -2.79 5.94
C LYS A 85 -12.04 -1.97 5.13
N TYR A 86 -11.56 -1.34 4.06
CA TYR A 86 -12.35 -0.56 3.12
C TYR A 86 -12.16 -1.14 1.72
N VAL A 87 -13.24 -1.40 0.99
CA VAL A 87 -13.22 -2.04 -0.34
C VAL A 87 -13.88 -1.12 -1.36
N ASP A 88 -13.15 -0.81 -2.43
CA ASP A 88 -13.65 -0.12 -3.63
C ASP A 88 -13.50 -1.08 -4.82
N GLU A 89 -14.55 -1.84 -5.12
CA GLU A 89 -14.55 -2.82 -6.20
C GLU A 89 -14.45 -2.17 -7.59
N GLU A 90 -14.94 -0.93 -7.75
CA GLU A 90 -14.86 -0.21 -9.02
C GLU A 90 -13.43 0.21 -9.33
N LYS A 91 -12.69 0.66 -8.30
CA LYS A 91 -11.27 1.01 -8.42
C LYS A 91 -10.32 -0.17 -8.24
N GLY A 92 -10.83 -1.34 -7.85
CA GLY A 92 -10.01 -2.52 -7.55
C GLY A 92 -9.09 -2.31 -6.35
N LEU A 93 -9.57 -1.64 -5.30
CA LEU A 93 -8.76 -1.30 -4.12
C LEU A 93 -9.34 -1.92 -2.85
N ILE A 94 -8.45 -2.46 -2.03
CA ILE A 94 -8.70 -2.76 -0.63
C ILE A 94 -7.72 -1.95 0.20
N LEU A 95 -8.21 -1.09 1.08
CA LEU A 95 -7.41 -0.29 1.98
C LEU A 95 -7.64 -0.77 3.42
N TRP A 96 -6.55 -1.04 4.13
CA TRP A 96 -6.56 -1.42 5.53
C TRP A 96 -6.07 -0.23 6.38
N ASP A 97 -6.95 0.39 7.16
CA ASP A 97 -6.59 1.48 8.08
C ASP A 97 -6.18 0.89 9.43
N THR A 98 -4.95 1.14 9.86
CA THR A 98 -4.50 0.73 11.19
C THR A 98 -4.80 1.81 12.23
N LYS A 99 -4.93 1.40 13.50
CA LYS A 99 -4.73 2.31 14.62
C LYS A 99 -3.39 3.05 14.45
N GLY A 100 -3.33 4.31 14.91
CA GLY A 100 -2.08 5.05 14.98
C GLY A 100 -1.02 4.28 15.77
N ILE A 101 0.19 4.19 15.22
CA ILE A 101 1.30 3.51 15.87
C ILE A 101 1.90 4.48 16.91
N GLU A 102 1.37 4.44 18.13
CA GLU A 102 1.86 5.22 19.28
C GLU A 102 2.78 4.38 20.17
N ALA A 103 3.66 5.02 20.95
CA ALA A 103 4.65 4.31 21.77
C ALA A 103 4.02 3.43 22.86
N GLU A 104 2.97 3.92 23.53
CA GLU A 104 2.28 3.26 24.64
C GLU A 104 1.58 1.95 24.24
N ASP A 105 1.06 1.88 23.00
CA ASP A 105 0.24 0.75 22.52
C ASP A 105 0.88 0.04 21.30
N TYR A 106 2.18 0.27 21.11
CA TYR A 106 2.92 -0.22 19.94
C TYR A 106 2.89 -1.74 19.83
N GLN A 107 3.15 -2.46 20.92
CA GLN A 107 3.24 -3.92 20.89
C GLN A 107 1.90 -4.54 20.48
N ASN A 108 0.80 -4.11 21.11
CA ASN A 108 -0.53 -4.59 20.78
C ASN A 108 -0.94 -4.23 19.35
N THR A 109 -0.59 -3.03 18.89
CA THR A 109 -0.85 -2.59 17.51
C THR A 109 -0.08 -3.46 16.51
N MET A 110 1.21 -3.71 16.76
CA MET A 110 2.04 -4.55 15.90
C MET A 110 1.62 -6.02 15.92
N GLU A 111 1.24 -6.56 17.08
CA GLU A 111 0.69 -7.91 17.19
C GLU A 111 -0.62 -8.06 16.43
N SER A 112 -1.51 -7.07 16.53
CA SER A 112 -2.77 -7.06 15.78
C SER A 112 -2.53 -7.00 14.27
N ILE A 113 -1.60 -6.14 13.82
CA ILE A 113 -1.21 -6.05 12.41
C ILE A 113 -0.60 -7.38 11.94
N LYS A 114 0.37 -7.94 12.70
CA LYS A 114 1.01 -9.22 12.35
C LYS A 114 -0.01 -10.34 12.25
N LYS A 115 -0.93 -10.44 13.21
CA LYS A 115 -1.99 -11.45 13.21
C LYS A 115 -2.87 -11.31 11.98
N GLU A 116 -3.32 -10.11 11.62
CA GLU A 116 -4.13 -9.93 10.42
C GLU A 116 -3.33 -10.27 9.15
N MET A 117 -2.07 -9.83 9.06
CA MET A 117 -1.20 -10.20 7.96
C MET A 117 -1.10 -11.72 7.84
N GLU A 118 -0.79 -12.42 8.92
CA GLU A 118 -0.72 -13.88 8.95
C GLU A 118 -2.04 -14.55 8.58
N ASP A 119 -3.16 -14.05 9.10
CA ASP A 119 -4.49 -14.61 8.81
C ASP A 119 -4.87 -14.36 7.33
N SER A 120 -4.50 -13.20 6.76
CA SER A 120 -4.65 -12.92 5.34
C SER A 120 -3.87 -13.91 4.47
N PHE A 121 -2.63 -14.26 4.86
CA PHE A 121 -1.80 -15.25 4.16
C PHE A 121 -2.28 -16.70 4.34
N LYS A 122 -2.80 -17.07 5.52
CA LYS A 122 -3.31 -18.42 5.80
C LYS A 122 -4.50 -18.81 4.94
N THR A 123 -5.32 -17.84 4.53
CA THR A 123 -6.48 -18.13 3.68
C THR A 123 -6.11 -18.50 2.25
N LEU A 124 -4.83 -18.35 1.84
CA LEU A 124 -4.26 -18.69 0.51
C LEU A 124 -5.09 -18.22 -0.70
N ASP A 125 -6.03 -17.29 -0.48
CA ASP A 125 -6.71 -16.58 -1.53
C ASP A 125 -5.79 -15.43 -1.90
N GLU A 126 -5.05 -15.57 -3.00
CA GLU A 126 -4.10 -14.56 -3.50
C GLU A 126 -4.76 -13.17 -3.60
N LYS A 127 -6.10 -13.09 -3.72
CA LYS A 127 -6.87 -11.84 -3.73
C LYS A 127 -6.99 -11.15 -2.36
N LYS A 128 -6.55 -11.78 -1.27
CA LYS A 128 -6.69 -11.29 0.11
C LYS A 128 -5.35 -10.96 0.79
N ALA A 129 -4.22 -11.34 0.19
CA ALA A 129 -2.91 -11.01 0.72
C ALA A 129 -2.65 -9.50 0.61
N ILE A 130 -1.94 -8.91 1.59
CA ILE A 130 -1.49 -7.52 1.48
C ILE A 130 -0.36 -7.44 0.44
N ASP A 131 -0.58 -6.64 -0.60
CA ASP A 131 0.37 -6.44 -1.69
C ASP A 131 1.41 -5.38 -1.35
N VAL A 132 0.97 -4.31 -0.69
CA VAL A 132 1.79 -3.12 -0.41
C VAL A 132 1.48 -2.56 0.97
N ALA A 133 2.49 -2.05 1.66
CA ALA A 133 2.33 -1.29 2.89
C ALA A 133 2.78 0.16 2.69
N TYR A 134 1.91 1.12 3.01
CA TYR A 134 2.19 2.56 2.96
C TYR A 134 2.42 3.08 4.38
N LEU A 135 3.65 3.56 4.62
CA LEU A 135 3.98 4.30 5.83
C LEU A 135 3.66 5.79 5.62
N CYS A 136 2.57 6.24 6.22
CA CYS A 136 2.14 7.63 6.20
C CYS A 136 2.92 8.44 7.24
N VAL A 137 3.62 9.47 6.78
CA VAL A 137 4.43 10.37 7.61
C VAL A 137 3.91 11.80 7.42
N LYS A 138 3.80 12.54 8.52
CA LYS A 138 3.35 13.94 8.48
C LYS A 138 4.45 14.81 7.88
N GLU A 139 4.16 15.49 6.78
CA GLU A 139 5.11 16.36 6.06
C GLU A 139 5.70 17.47 6.95
N THR A 140 4.87 18.07 7.81
CA THR A 140 5.32 19.17 8.69
C THR A 140 6.23 18.74 9.84
N SER A 141 6.57 17.46 10.02
CA SER A 141 7.37 17.03 11.18
C SER A 141 8.81 17.53 11.12
N GLY A 142 9.30 17.95 9.93
CA GLY A 142 10.64 18.53 9.70
C GLY A 142 11.83 17.62 10.02
N ARG A 143 11.59 16.50 10.72
CA ARG A 143 12.55 15.49 11.18
C ARG A 143 11.84 14.14 11.23
N VAL A 144 12.58 13.08 10.89
CA VAL A 144 12.23 11.70 11.26
C VAL A 144 12.63 11.55 12.72
N GLN A 145 11.65 11.27 13.58
CA GLN A 145 11.91 11.07 15.00
C GLN A 145 12.19 9.58 15.23
N GLU A 146 13.18 9.28 16.08
CA GLU A 146 13.27 7.94 16.64
C GLU A 146 12.03 7.67 17.49
N ARG A 147 11.68 6.40 17.63
CA ARG A 147 10.58 6.00 18.49
C ARG A 147 10.84 6.49 19.91
N GLU A 148 9.90 7.23 20.50
CA GLU A 148 9.97 7.56 21.92
C GLU A 148 10.00 6.27 22.74
N SER A 149 11.11 6.06 23.45
CA SER A 149 11.32 4.95 24.36
C SER A 149 10.71 5.36 25.70
N TYR A 150 9.51 4.88 26.00
CA TYR A 150 8.96 4.94 27.36
C TYR A 150 9.30 3.66 28.12
#